data_AF-M0FTR1-F1
#
_entry.id   AF-M0FTR1-F1
#
_cell.length_a   1.000
_cell.length_b   1.000
_cell.length_c   1.000
_cell.angle_alpha   90.00
_cell.angle_beta   90.00
_cell.angle_gamma   90.00
#
_symmetry.space_group_name_H-M   'P 1'
#
loop_
_entity.id
_entity.type
_entity.pdbx_description
1 polymer ?
#
loop_
_entity_poly.entity_id
_entity_poly.type
_entity_poly.pdbx_seq_one_letter_code
_entity_poly.pdbx_strand_id
1 'polypeptide(L)'
;MTIWDDRILEWAREHESASAAAMKDTEYFQVSRSSLSRRLSKLNEKGLLQHLGNGVYVITATGESYLEGELSAEELNGENGEEGSASA
;
A
#
# COMPACT_ATOMS: atom_id res chain seq x y z
N MET A 1 -5.87 1.96 -7.05
CA MET A 1 -4.46 1.55 -6.93
C MET A 1 -3.70 1.89 -8.21
N THR A 2 -2.39 1.67 -8.27
CA THR A 2 -1.54 1.74 -9.49
C THR A 2 -0.61 0.54 -9.53
N ILE A 3 -0.01 0.22 -10.68
CA ILE A 3 1.02 -0.85 -10.77
C ILE A 3 2.14 -0.73 -9.73
N TRP A 4 2.52 0.49 -9.35
CA TRP A 4 3.54 0.70 -8.32
C TRP A 4 3.10 0.33 -6.91
N ASP A 5 1.80 0.27 -6.63
CA ASP A 5 1.32 -0.15 -5.31
C ASP A 5 1.59 -1.64 -5.10
N ASP A 6 1.24 -2.46 -6.09
CA ASP A 6 1.47 -3.90 -6.05
C ASP A 6 2.97 -4.18 -5.91
N ARG A 7 3.80 -3.48 -6.70
CA ARG A 7 5.27 -3.60 -6.61
C ARG A 7 5.84 -3.18 -5.26
N ILE A 8 5.26 -2.17 -4.61
CA ILE A 8 5.69 -1.74 -3.27
C ILE A 8 5.30 -2.79 -2.21
N LEU A 9 4.13 -3.40 -2.34
CA LEU A 9 3.67 -4.45 -1.43
C LEU A 9 4.52 -5.73 -1.59
N GLU A 10 4.78 -6.15 -2.83
CA GLU A 10 5.70 -7.27 -3.13
C GLU A 10 7.09 -7.01 -2.51
N TRP A 11 7.65 -5.82 -2.72
CA TRP A 11 8.91 -5.42 -2.11
C TRP A 11 8.87 -5.50 -0.58
N ALA A 12 7.82 -4.99 0.06
CA ALA A 12 7.68 -5.00 1.51
C ALA A 12 7.59 -6.42 2.08
N ARG A 13 6.96 -7.35 1.35
CA ARG A 13 6.88 -8.77 1.68
C ARG A 13 8.24 -9.46 1.58
N GLU A 14 8.96 -9.24 0.48
CA GLU A 14 10.25 -9.89 0.21
C GLU A 14 11.40 -9.36 1.10
N HIS A 15 11.38 -8.07 1.43
CA HIS A 15 12.46 -7.41 2.16
C HIS A 15 12.12 -7.08 3.62
N GLU A 16 10.97 -7.56 4.12
CA GLU A 16 10.43 -7.29 5.46
C GLU A 16 10.12 -5.81 5.76
N SER A 17 10.55 -4.89 4.89
CA SER A 17 10.33 -3.45 5.01
C SER A 17 10.43 -2.72 3.67
N ALA A 18 9.75 -1.58 3.58
CA ALA A 18 9.78 -0.68 2.43
C ALA A 18 10.11 0.75 2.87
N SER A 19 10.99 1.40 2.11
CA SER A 19 11.22 2.84 2.22
C SER A 19 11.48 3.44 0.84
N ALA A 20 11.06 4.69 0.63
CA ALA A 20 11.28 5.37 -0.64
C ALA A 20 12.77 5.54 -0.97
N ALA A 21 13.65 5.57 0.04
CA ALA A 21 15.10 5.62 -0.15
C ALA A 21 15.63 4.28 -0.68
N ALA A 22 15.33 3.17 0.00
CA ALA A 22 15.78 1.84 -0.41
C ALA A 22 15.29 1.48 -1.81
N MET A 23 14.00 1.72 -2.09
CA MET A 23 13.42 1.41 -3.40
C MET A 23 14.00 2.26 -4.53
N LYS A 24 14.34 3.52 -4.26
CA LYS A 24 14.85 4.41 -5.32
C LYS A 24 16.28 4.08 -5.74
N ASP A 25 17.05 3.46 -4.86
CA ASP A 25 18.40 3.00 -5.14
C ASP A 25 18.41 1.81 -6.11
N THR A 26 17.28 1.12 -6.25
CA THR A 26 17.10 0.02 -7.20
C THR A 26 16.70 0.51 -8.60
N GLU A 27 17.07 -0.25 -9.63
CA GLU A 27 16.60 -0.05 -11.01
C GLU A 27 15.16 -0.56 -11.23
N TYR A 28 14.59 -1.25 -10.24
CA TYR A 28 13.25 -1.85 -10.30
C TYR A 28 12.13 -0.80 -10.30
N PHE A 29 12.32 0.29 -9.53
CA PHE A 29 11.34 1.37 -9.43
C PHE A 29 11.66 2.54 -10.35
N GLN A 30 10.99 2.57 -11.50
CA GLN A 30 11.16 3.61 -12.54
C GLN A 30 10.36 4.90 -12.26
N VAL A 31 10.19 5.26 -10.99
CA VAL A 31 9.49 6.48 -10.56
C VAL A 31 10.34 7.32 -9.62
N SER A 32 9.93 8.58 -9.42
CA SER A 32 10.58 9.49 -8.51
C SER A 32 10.41 9.06 -7.05
N ARG A 33 11.41 9.35 -6.20
CA ARG A 33 11.33 9.11 -4.74
C ARG A 33 10.09 9.73 -4.10
N SER A 34 9.72 10.94 -4.53
CA SER A 34 8.52 11.64 -4.05
C SER A 34 7.22 10.89 -4.42
N SER A 35 7.18 10.24 -5.58
CA SER A 35 6.05 9.41 -5.99
C SER A 35 5.96 8.17 -5.10
N LEU A 36 7.07 7.47 -4.88
CA LEU A 36 7.13 6.32 -3.95
C LEU A 36 6.66 6.70 -2.54
N SER A 37 7.13 7.83 -2.01
CA SER A 37 6.69 8.33 -0.71
C SER A 37 5.18 8.54 -0.63
N ARG A 38 4.56 9.13 -1.67
CA ARG A 38 3.09 9.29 -1.71
C ARG A 38 2.36 7.96 -1.79
N ARG A 39 2.91 6.96 -2.49
CA ARG A 39 2.30 5.62 -2.57
C ARG A 39 2.39 4.89 -1.23
N LEU A 40 3.53 4.93 -0.55
CA LEU A 40 3.69 4.38 0.79
C LEU A 40 2.67 4.97 1.78
N SER A 41 2.47 6.29 1.76
CA SER A 41 1.43 6.94 2.58
C SER A 41 0.03 6.41 2.23
N LYS A 42 -0.33 6.36 0.93
CA LYS A 42 -1.65 5.86 0.49
C LYS A 42 -1.90 4.40 0.85
N LEU A 43 -0.88 3.55 0.79
CA LEU A 43 -0.98 2.15 1.19
C LEU A 43 -1.15 2.01 2.70
N ASN A 44 -0.48 2.87 3.47
CA ASN A 44 -0.67 2.95 4.92
C ASN A 44 -2.07 3.46 5.29
N GLU A 45 -2.60 4.46 4.58
CA GLU A 45 -3.98 4.95 4.76
C GLU A 45 -5.02 3.85 4.50
N LYS A 46 -4.74 2.94 3.57
CA LYS A 46 -5.56 1.76 3.26
C LYS A 46 -5.33 0.58 4.19
N GLY A 47 -4.46 0.71 5.19
CA GLY A 47 -4.12 -0.37 6.13
C GLY A 47 -3.32 -1.53 5.52
N LEU A 48 -2.79 -1.38 4.30
CA LEU A 48 -1.98 -2.41 3.61
C LEU A 48 -0.52 -2.39 4.05
N LEU A 49 -0.06 -1.22 4.52
CA LEU A 49 1.25 -1.04 5.14
C LEU A 49 1.08 -0.41 6.52
N GLN A 50 2.07 -0.60 7.38
CA GLN A 50 2.19 0.06 8.66
C GLN A 50 3.47 0.89 8.73
N HIS A 51 3.34 2.17 9.06
CA HIS A 51 4.47 3.07 9.26
C HIS A 51 5.16 2.83 10.61
N LEU A 52 6.47 2.58 10.59
CA LEU A 52 7.30 2.38 11.80
C LEU A 52 8.11 3.62 12.21
N GLY A 53 8.03 4.71 11.43
CA GLY A 53 8.83 5.93 11.61
C GLY A 53 9.99 6.04 10.61
N ASN A 54 10.59 7.24 10.49
CA ASN A 54 11.71 7.53 9.57
C ASN A 54 11.47 7.16 8.08
N GLY A 55 10.21 7.04 7.68
CA GLY A 55 9.82 6.63 6.32
C GLY A 55 9.97 5.14 6.04
N VAL A 56 10.07 4.32 7.09
CA VAL A 56 10.07 2.85 7.03
C VAL A 56 8.65 2.34 7.22
N TYR A 57 8.26 1.41 6.35
CA TYR A 57 6.95 0.76 6.34
C TYR A 57 7.14 -0.75 6.35
N VAL A 58 6.17 -1.49 6.91
CA VAL A 58 6.10 -2.95 6.86
C VAL A 58 4.75 -3.39 6.33
N ILE A 59 4.68 -4.56 5.70
CA ILE A 59 3.41 -5.12 5.22
C ILE A 59 2.53 -5.57 6.38
N THR A 60 1.23 -5.35 6.28
CA THR A 60 0.24 -5.80 7.26
C THR A 60 -0.39 -7.13 6.81
N ALA A 61 -1.14 -7.78 7.70
CA ALA A 61 -1.94 -8.95 7.31
C ALA A 61 -2.92 -8.64 6.17
N THR A 62 -3.55 -7.47 6.18
CA THR A 62 -4.42 -7.01 5.08
C THR A 62 -3.65 -6.84 3.77
N GLY A 63 -2.41 -6.35 3.84
CA GLY A 63 -1.51 -6.26 2.68
C GLY A 63 -1.14 -7.63 2.09
N GLU A 64 -0.84 -8.60 2.95
CA GLU A 64 -0.57 -9.99 2.53
C GLU A 64 -1.80 -10.61 1.85
N SER A 65 -2.98 -10.56 2.47
CA SER A 65 -4.22 -11.08 1.88
C SER A 65 -4.59 -10.40 0.56
N TYR A 66 -4.28 -9.10 0.41
CA TYR A 66 -4.42 -8.41 -0.87
C TYR A 66 -3.51 -9.01 -1.95
N LEU A 67 -2.23 -9.28 -1.65
CA LEU A 67 -1.29 -9.91 -2.59
C LEU A 67 -1.67 -11.35 -2.93
N GLU A 68 -2.30 -12.07 -1.99
CA GLU A 68 -2.81 -13.43 -2.20
C GLU A 68 -4.11 -13.47 -3.01
N GLY A 69 -4.70 -12.29 -3.31
CA GLY A 69 -5.95 -12.17 -4.05
C GLY A 69 -7.20 -12.47 -3.22
N GLU A 70 -7.06 -12.58 -1.90
CA GLU A 70 -8.17 -12.75 -0.97
C GLU A 70 -8.94 -11.43 -0.74
N LEU A 71 -8.28 -10.28 -0.99
CA LEU A 71 -8.87 -8.95 -0.90
C LEU A 71 -8.70 -8.17 -2.22
N SER A 72 -9.80 -7.65 -2.75
CA SER A 72 -9.80 -6.88 -4.00
C SER A 72 -9.46 -5.39 -3.80
N ALA A 73 -8.84 -4.77 -4.81
CA ALA A 73 -8.53 -3.34 -4.81
C ALA A 73 -9.78 -2.43 -4.72
N GLU A 74 -10.94 -2.96 -5.13
CA GLU A 74 -12.26 -2.31 -5.08
C GLU A 74 -12.78 -2.19 -3.64
N GLU A 75 -12.62 -3.26 -2.84
CA GLU A 75 -12.98 -3.29 -1.41
C GLU A 75 -12.19 -2.24 -0.61
N LEU A 76 -10.90 -2.05 -0.96
CA LEU A 76 -10.00 -1.06 -0.36
C LEU A 76 -10.31 0.40 -0.72
N ASN A 77 -11.32 0.64 -1.57
CA ASN A 77 -11.76 1.96 -1.98
C ASN A 77 -13.18 2.28 -1.46
N GLY A 78 -13.77 1.37 -0.70
CA GLY A 78 -15.17 1.38 -0.22
C GLY A 78 -15.48 2.22 1.01
N GLU A 79 -14.72 3.29 1.29
CA GLU A 79 -15.11 4.31 2.28
C GLU A 79 -15.06 5.70 1.65
N ASN A 80 -15.95 5.96 0.68
CA ASN A 80 -16.63 7.26 0.55
C ASN A 80 -17.78 7.15 -0.46
N GLY A 81 -19.02 6.93 0.01
CA GLY A 81 -20.22 7.02 -0.81
C GLY A 81 -21.36 6.11 -0.34
N GLU A 82 -22.16 6.63 0.59
CA GLU A 82 -23.57 6.31 0.88
C GLU A 82 -24.03 4.83 0.81
N GLU A 83 -24.37 4.24 1.96
CA GLU A 83 -25.67 3.60 2.17
C GLU A 83 -25.89 3.36 3.67
N GLY A 84 -26.51 4.35 4.31
CA GLY A 84 -26.82 4.32 5.73
C GLY A 84 -28.05 5.17 6.04
N SER A 85 -29.21 4.76 5.54
CA SER A 85 -30.46 4.73 6.32
C SER A 85 -31.59 4.16 5.47
N ALA A 86 -31.76 2.84 5.52
CA ALA A 86 -33.09 2.27 5.40
C ALA A 86 -33.72 2.31 6.80
N SER A 87 -34.87 2.96 6.95
CA SER A 87 -35.83 2.63 8.00
C SER A 87 -37.23 3.15 7.65
N ALA A 88 -38.11 2.15 7.49
CA ALA A 88 -39.58 2.09 7.71
C ALA A 88 -40.51 3.05 6.95
#